data_AF-A0A527GKI7-F1
#
_entry.id   AF-A0A527GKI7-F1
#
_cell.length_a   1.000
_cell.length_b   1.000
_cell.length_c   1.000
_cell.angle_alpha   90.00
_cell.angle_beta   90.00
_cell.angle_gamma   90.00
#
_symmetry.space_group_name_H-M   'P 1'
#
loop_
_entity.id
_entity.type
_entity.pdbx_description
1 polymer ?
#
loop_
_entity_poly.entity_id
_entity_poly.type
_entity_poly.pdbx_seq_one_letter_code
_entity_poly.pdbx_strand_id
1 'polypeptide(L)'
;MTAIALPAVGFQHAYPQLVESVSVSRSGTRAMAFVEYADSYWTIQMRTKPLKASERLLVEAFKDASRGGLQTVLYTPKHMCVPRAYWGNAGAAALANPGALV
;
A
#
# COMPACT_ATOMS: atom_id res chain seq x y z
N MET A 1 -17.81 0.54 6.73
CA MET A 1 -17.33 0.39 5.34
C MET A 1 -16.57 -0.92 5.25
N THR A 2 -16.83 -1.77 4.26
CA THR A 2 -16.11 -3.03 4.08
C THR A 2 -14.85 -2.79 3.25
N ALA A 3 -13.69 -3.13 3.79
CA ALA A 3 -12.44 -3.05 3.03
C ALA A 3 -12.42 -4.14 1.95
N ILE A 4 -11.90 -3.82 0.76
CA ILE A 4 -11.64 -4.79 -0.30
C ILE A 4 -10.18 -5.24 -0.29
N ALA A 5 -9.96 -6.54 -0.44
CA ALA A 5 -8.62 -7.10 -0.54
C ALA A 5 -8.06 -6.95 -1.96
N LEU A 6 -6.73 -7.01 -2.09
CA LEU A 6 -6.08 -7.12 -3.39
C LEU A 6 -6.56 -8.38 -4.13
N PRO A 7 -6.70 -8.32 -5.47
CA PRO A 7 -7.11 -9.48 -6.26
C PRO A 7 -6.11 -10.62 -6.09
N ALA A 8 -6.60 -11.85 -6.20
CA ALA A 8 -5.83 -13.09 -6.05
C ALA A 8 -4.90 -13.37 -7.26
N VAL A 9 -4.10 -12.37 -7.65
CA VAL A 9 -3.14 -12.44 -8.75
C VAL A 9 -1.70 -12.28 -8.24
N GLY A 10 -0.75 -12.68 -9.08
CA GLY A 10 0.67 -12.52 -8.82
C GLY A 10 1.12 -11.08 -9.04
N PHE A 11 1.63 -10.43 -8.00
CA PHE A 11 2.28 -9.12 -8.10
C PHE A 11 3.80 -9.28 -8.08
N GLN A 12 4.51 -8.36 -8.73
CA GLN A 12 5.93 -8.13 -8.51
C GLN A 12 6.15 -7.55 -7.12
N HIS A 13 7.36 -7.67 -6.58
CA HIS A 13 7.67 -7.09 -5.28
C HIS A 13 7.56 -5.57 -5.35
N ALA A 14 6.77 -5.01 -4.44
CA ALA A 14 6.56 -3.58 -4.30
C ALA A 14 6.68 -3.21 -2.82
N TYR A 15 7.25 -2.05 -2.56
CA TYR A 15 7.48 -1.53 -1.22
C TYR A 15 6.71 -0.22 -1.05
N PRO A 16 6.03 -0.01 0.08
CA PRO A 16 5.45 1.27 0.42
C PRO A 16 6.51 2.36 0.51
N GLN A 17 6.19 3.53 -0.03
CA GLN A 17 7.01 4.73 0.04
C GLN A 17 6.19 5.82 0.74
N LEU A 18 6.80 6.46 1.74
CA LEU A 18 6.21 7.62 2.39
C LEU A 18 6.37 8.83 1.49
N VAL A 19 5.27 9.48 1.15
CA VAL A 19 5.26 10.73 0.41
C VAL A 19 5.02 11.85 1.40
N GLU A 20 6.02 12.71 1.54
CA GLU A 20 5.95 13.93 2.36
C GLU A 20 5.54 15.09 1.46
N SER A 21 4.43 15.74 1.79
CA SER A 21 3.90 16.88 1.03
C SER A 21 4.56 18.18 1.51
N VAL A 22 5.86 18.30 1.27
CA VAL A 22 6.68 19.44 1.71
C VAL A 22 7.11 20.28 0.52
N SER A 23 6.80 21.57 0.57
CA SER A 23 7.34 22.58 -0.33
C SER A 23 8.63 23.15 0.27
N VAL A 24 9.70 23.21 -0.53
CA VAL A 24 11.00 23.73 -0.09
C VAL A 24 11.35 24.98 -0.89
N SER A 25 11.44 26.12 -0.22
CA SER A 25 12.02 27.32 -0.84
C SER A 25 13.55 27.25 -0.72
N ARG A 26 14.23 27.45 -1.84
CA ARG A 26 15.70 27.42 -1.93
C ARG A 26 16.21 28.80 -2.33
N SER A 27 17.31 29.23 -1.70
CA SER A 27 18.09 30.39 -2.14
C SER A 27 19.51 29.91 -2.43
N GLY A 28 19.90 29.95 -3.71
CA GLY A 28 21.10 29.28 -4.21
C GLY A 28 21.06 27.77 -3.93
N THR A 29 22.12 27.22 -3.34
CA THR A 29 22.25 25.80 -2.95
C THR A 29 21.67 25.46 -1.58
N ARG A 30 21.13 26.42 -0.83
CA ARG A 30 20.64 26.21 0.54
C ARG A 30 19.11 26.21 0.58
N ALA A 31 18.53 25.20 1.21
CA ALA A 31 17.11 25.20 1.59
C ALA A 31 16.91 26.22 2.71
N MET A 32 15.94 27.13 2.54
CA MET A 32 15.72 28.26 3.46
C MET A 32 14.41 28.09 4.26
N ALA A 33 13.38 27.49 3.67
CA ALA A 33 12.16 27.15 4.41
C ALA A 33 11.52 25.86 3.89
N PHE A 34 10.95 25.10 4.81
CA PHE A 34 10.15 23.91 4.56
C PHE A 34 8.72 24.24 5.00
N VAL A 35 7.76 24.08 4.10
CA VAL A 35 6.34 24.26 4.40
C VAL A 35 5.64 22.95 4.06
N GLU A 36 5.14 22.26 5.07
CA GLU A 36 4.26 21.12 4.91
C GLU A 36 2.84 21.63 4.62
N TYR A 37 2.27 21.21 3.50
CA TYR A 37 0.98 21.73 3.01
C TYR A 37 -0.13 20.68 2.97
N ALA A 38 0.20 19.42 3.27
CA ALA A 38 -0.76 18.33 3.40
C ALA A 38 -0.17 17.22 4.26
N ASP A 39 -1.04 16.37 4.83
CA ASP A 39 -0.60 15.21 5.59
C ASP A 39 0.23 14.26 4.72
N SER A 40 1.24 13.66 5.33
CA SER A 40 2.02 12.60 4.70
C SER A 40 1.16 11.37 4.44
N TYR A 41 1.40 10.69 3.32
CA TYR A 41 0.66 9.49 2.96
C TYR A 41 1.57 8.43 2.35
N TRP A 42 1.20 7.17 2.54
CA TRP A 42 1.90 6.04 1.94
C TRP A 42 1.41 5.81 0.52
N THR A 43 2.36 5.61 -0.40
CA THR A 43 2.07 5.18 -1.77
C THR A 43 2.74 3.85 -2.06
N ILE A 44 2.08 3.00 -2.85
CA ILE A 44 2.63 1.71 -3.27
C ILE A 44 2.38 1.57 -4.76
N GLN A 45 3.46 1.50 -5.54
CA GLN A 45 3.40 1.25 -6.98
C GLN A 45 3.50 -0.25 -7.24
N MET A 46 2.37 -0.89 -7.55
CA MET A 46 2.31 -2.34 -7.79
C MET A 46 2.22 -2.66 -9.29
N ARG A 47 2.93 -3.70 -9.71
CA ARG A 47 2.85 -4.25 -11.06
C ARG A 47 2.46 -5.72 -11.00
N THR A 48 1.49 -6.14 -11.80
CA THR A 48 1.16 -7.56 -11.93
C THR A 48 2.23 -8.28 -12.74
N LYS A 49 2.41 -9.57 -12.46
CA LYS A 49 3.10 -10.49 -13.39
C LYS A 49 2.23 -10.65 -14.66
N PRO A 50 2.77 -11.22 -15.76
CA PRO A 50 1.96 -11.54 -16.93
C PRO A 50 0.69 -12.31 -16.52
N LEU A 51 -0.47 -11.75 -16.87
CA LEU A 51 -1.77 -12.23 -16.41
C LEU A 51 -2.35 -13.25 -17.40
N LYS A 52 -3.02 -14.27 -16.87
CA LYS A 52 -3.97 -15.08 -17.65
C LYS A 52 -5.24 -14.28 -17.92
N ALA A 53 -6.03 -14.69 -18.91
CA ALA A 53 -7.30 -14.03 -19.23
C ALA A 53 -8.27 -13.96 -18.03
N SER A 54 -8.36 -15.02 -17.22
CA SER A 54 -9.19 -15.05 -16.00
C SER A 54 -8.68 -14.09 -14.92
N GLU A 55 -7.36 -13.97 -14.75
CA GLU A 55 -6.74 -13.06 -13.79
C GLU A 55 -6.91 -11.59 -14.20
N ARG A 56 -6.90 -11.32 -15.51
CA ARG A 56 -7.19 -9.99 -16.04
C ARG A 56 -8.58 -9.50 -15.65
N LEU A 57 -9.60 -10.36 -15.76
CA LEU A 57 -10.98 -10.01 -15.37
C LEU A 57 -11.08 -9.67 -13.87
N LEU A 58 -10.32 -10.37 -13.01
CA LEU A 58 -10.27 -10.06 -11.58
C LEU A 58 -9.65 -8.67 -11.30
N VAL A 59 -8.60 -8.30 -12.02
CA VAL A 59 -7.95 -6.99 -11.88
C VAL A 59 -8.87 -5.87 -12.40
N GLU A 60 -9.59 -6.10 -13.50
CA GLU A 60 -10.57 -5.15 -14.03
C GLU A 60 -11.74 -4.95 -13.04
N ALA A 61 -12.30 -6.03 -12.50
CA ALA A 61 -13.34 -5.95 -11.47
C ALA A 61 -12.87 -5.23 -10.20
N PHE A 62 -11.63 -5.51 -9.74
CA PHE A 62 -11.03 -4.81 -8.61
C PHE A 62 -10.86 -3.31 -8.89
N LYS A 63 -10.37 -2.95 -10.08
CA LYS A 63 -10.23 -1.54 -10.49
C LYS A 63 -11.57 -0.82 -10.45
N ASP A 64 -12.62 -1.45 -10.94
CA ASP A 64 -13.97 -0.86 -10.93
C ASP A 64 -14.54 -0.74 -9.52
N ALA A 65 -14.30 -1.71 -8.64
CA ALA A 65 -14.68 -1.64 -7.23
C ALA A 65 -13.95 -0.52 -6.46
N SER A 66 -12.67 -0.30 -6.78
CA SER A 66 -11.85 0.78 -6.17
C SER A 66 -12.14 2.18 -6.73
N ARG A 67 -12.94 2.28 -7.80
CA ARG A 67 -13.18 3.54 -8.49
C ARG A 67 -13.88 4.55 -7.56
N GLY A 68 -13.42 5.79 -7.58
CA GLY A 68 -14.02 6.89 -6.81
C GLY A 68 -13.52 7.01 -5.37
N GLY A 69 -12.58 6.16 -4.92
CA GLY A 69 -11.93 6.31 -3.61
C GLY A 69 -12.84 6.09 -2.39
N LEU A 70 -14.05 5.58 -2.61
CA LEU A 70 -15.05 5.34 -1.56
C LEU A 70 -14.85 3.99 -0.84
N GLN A 71 -13.93 3.14 -1.33
CA GLN A 71 -13.60 1.87 -0.72
C GLN A 71 -12.16 1.85 -0.19
N THR A 72 -12.01 1.38 1.04
CA THR A 72 -10.70 1.10 1.62
C THR A 72 -10.11 -0.16 1.00
N VAL A 73 -8.90 -0.07 0.45
CA VAL A 73 -8.16 -1.23 -0.05
C VAL A 73 -7.20 -1.72 1.03
N LEU A 74 -7.30 -2.99 1.42
CA LEU A 74 -6.34 -3.61 2.32
C LEU A 74 -5.12 -4.08 1.54
N TYR A 75 -3.97 -3.45 1.77
CA TYR A 75 -2.70 -3.89 1.24
C TYR A 75 -2.08 -4.94 2.16
N THR A 76 -1.83 -6.15 1.62
CA THR A 76 -1.13 -7.22 2.34
C THR A 76 0.15 -7.57 1.57
N PRO A 77 1.34 -7.31 2.13
CA PRO A 77 2.60 -7.62 1.45
C PRO A 77 2.77 -9.13 1.31
N LYS A 78 2.76 -9.65 0.07
CA LYS A 78 2.91 -11.09 -0.21
C LYS A 78 4.36 -11.59 -0.15
N HIS A 79 5.34 -10.69 -0.22
CA HIS A 79 6.76 -11.05 -0.24
C HIS A 79 7.34 -11.26 1.17
N MET A 80 6.62 -10.85 2.22
CA MET A 80 7.05 -10.98 3.61
C MET A 80 5.84 -11.40 4.45
N CYS A 81 5.78 -12.68 4.80
CA CYS A 81 4.62 -13.25 5.50
C CYS A 81 4.56 -12.85 6.98
N VAL A 82 5.70 -12.47 7.57
CA VAL A 82 5.81 -12.12 8.99
C VAL A 82 6.65 -10.83 9.09
N PRO A 83 6.16 -9.79 9.80
CA PRO A 83 6.95 -8.60 10.07
C PRO A 83 8.26 -8.97 10.76
N ARG A 84 9.33 -8.23 10.44
CA ARG A 84 10.68 -8.51 10.95
C ARG A 84 10.74 -8.62 12.49
N ALA A 85 9.93 -7.85 13.19
CA ALA A 85 9.83 -7.87 14.66
C ALA A 85 9.41 -9.24 15.24
N TYR A 86 8.75 -10.09 14.43
CA TYR A 86 8.25 -11.40 14.85
C TYR A 86 8.98 -12.55 14.14
N TRP A 87 10.12 -12.30 13.51
CA TRP A 87 10.96 -13.37 12.96
C TRP A 87 11.45 -14.27 14.08
N GLY A 88 11.25 -15.58 13.93
CA GLY A 88 11.50 -16.58 14.98
C GLY A 88 10.33 -16.81 15.94
N ASN A 89 9.24 -16.03 15.86
CA ASN A 89 8.03 -16.21 16.66
C ASN A 89 6.76 -16.01 15.82
N ALA A 90 6.53 -16.91 14.87
CA ALA A 90 5.39 -16.86 13.96
C ALA A 90 4.01 -17.06 14.64
N GLY A 91 3.99 -17.49 15.91
CA GLY A 91 2.76 -17.68 16.70
C GLY A 91 2.37 -16.47 17.55
N ALA A 92 3.02 -15.32 17.39
CA ALA A 92 2.72 -14.13 18.20
C ALA A 92 1.25 -13.69 18.01
N ALA A 93 0.51 -13.51 19.11
CA ALA A 93 -0.90 -13.13 19.09
C ALA A 93 -1.19 -11.83 18.31
N ALA A 94 -0.22 -10.90 18.26
CA ALA A 94 -0.30 -9.67 17.48
C ALA A 94 -0.48 -9.91 15.96
N LEU A 95 -0.02 -11.06 15.44
CA LEU A 95 -0.16 -11.44 14.03
C LEU A 95 -1.57 -11.92 13.68
N ALA A 96 -2.40 -12.27 14.67
CA ALA A 96 -3.79 -12.68 14.46
C ALA A 96 -4.75 -11.49 14.30
N ASN A 97 -4.27 -10.25 14.45
CA ASN A 97 -5.08 -9.05 14.24
C ASN A 97 -5.27 -8.79 12.74
N PRO A 98 -6.51 -8.87 12.19
CA PRO A 98 -6.77 -8.68 10.77
C PRO A 98 -6.69 -7.22 10.30
N GLY A 99 -6.41 -6.27 11.20
CA GLY A 99 -6.38 -4.84 10.88
C GLY A 99 -7.77 -4.27 10.56
N ALA A 100 -8.84 -4.98 10.93
CA ALA A 100 -10.21 -4.49 10.82
C ALA A 100 -10.45 -3.44 11.91
N LEU A 101 -10.69 -2.19 11.49
CA LEU A 101 -11.19 -1.14 12.38
C LEU A 101 -12.69 -1.39 12.56
N VAL A 102 -13.10 -1.76 13.77
CA VAL A 102 -14.51 -1.91 14.18
C VAL A 102 -15.13 -0.54 14.36
#